data_AF-A0A396ANG6-F1
#
_entry.id   AF-A0A396ANG6-F1
#
_cell.length_a   1.000
_cell.length_b   1.000
_cell.length_c   1.000
_cell.angle_alpha   90.00
_cell.angle_beta   90.00
_cell.angle_gamma   90.00
#
_symmetry.space_group_name_H-M   'P 1'
#
loop_
_entity.id
_entity.type
_entity.pdbx_description
1 polymer ?
#
loop_
_entity_poly.entity_id
_entity_poly.type
_entity_poly.pdbx_seq_one_letter_code
_entity_poly.pdbx_strand_id
1 'polypeptide(L)'
;MKQIFILFLLWFGLSLSAQDQISLLFVGDLMQHQAQIDAARQGDGYNYNDCFRHVKKEISEADMAIGNLEVTLGGKPYRGYPAFSAPDEYLHAIKEAGFDVLLTANNHCLDKGKLGLERTILMLDSLKINHAGTYRNPEERHKNYPLLIEKNGFRIVLLNYTYGTNGLKTDAPNVVNYINREQIKKDILDARRKLPDVIIACMHWGVEYCSFPERSECELANWLIEQGVDHVIGSHPHVLQPMEIVKDPRTPARHVIVYSLGNFISNMSKEKTDGGAMVRLKLQRIFRITRLADCEYALVWTSRPVLSKKKNFELYPVTFINKSINNEELNVMKRFLKGTENLLGKSNGGIKEYFFE
;
A
#
# COMPACT_ATOMS: atom_id res chain seq x y z
N MET A 1 -61.88 -15.41 33.36
CA MET A 1 -60.54 -15.99 33.15
C MET A 1 -59.81 -15.16 32.10
N LYS A 2 -58.74 -14.49 32.54
CA LYS A 2 -57.61 -13.80 31.86
C LYS A 2 -57.75 -13.43 30.36
N GLN A 3 -57.89 -12.13 30.10
CA GLN A 3 -57.49 -11.49 28.84
C GLN A 3 -55.95 -11.45 28.77
N ILE A 4 -55.38 -12.02 27.70
CA ILE A 4 -53.96 -11.96 27.40
C ILE A 4 -53.75 -10.83 26.40
N PHE A 5 -53.18 -9.72 26.86
CA PHE A 5 -52.62 -8.69 25.99
C PHE A 5 -51.25 -9.18 25.51
N ILE A 6 -51.13 -9.48 24.22
CA ILE A 6 -49.85 -9.73 23.56
C ILE A 6 -49.29 -8.36 23.17
N LEU A 7 -48.32 -7.84 23.93
CA LEU A 7 -47.49 -6.73 23.49
C LEU A 7 -46.57 -7.24 22.37
N PHE A 8 -46.81 -6.79 21.14
CA PHE A 8 -45.81 -6.85 20.08
C PHE A 8 -44.72 -5.80 20.38
N LEU A 9 -43.61 -6.23 20.98
CA LEU A 9 -42.38 -5.46 20.99
C LEU A 9 -41.80 -5.46 19.57
N LEU A 10 -42.03 -4.37 18.84
CA LEU A 10 -41.28 -4.03 17.63
C LEU A 10 -39.82 -3.80 18.04
N TRP A 11 -39.00 -4.84 17.87
CA TRP A 11 -37.55 -4.70 17.80
C TRP A 11 -37.22 -3.88 16.54
N PHE A 12 -37.12 -2.57 16.68
CA PHE A 12 -36.34 -1.76 15.75
C PHE A 12 -34.89 -2.19 15.93
N GLY A 13 -34.46 -3.12 15.08
CA GLY A 13 -33.03 -3.35 14.89
C GLY A 13 -32.41 -2.01 14.52
N LEU A 14 -31.44 -1.57 15.31
CA LEU A 14 -30.49 -0.54 14.92
C LEU A 14 -29.82 -1.05 13.63
N SER A 15 -30.38 -0.70 12.47
CA SER A 15 -29.62 -0.77 11.24
C SER A 15 -28.47 0.19 11.45
N LEU A 16 -27.24 -0.33 11.60
CA LEU A 16 -26.06 0.50 11.36
C LEU A 16 -26.30 1.18 10.01
N SER A 17 -26.47 2.49 10.02
CA SER A 17 -26.49 3.26 8.78
C SER A 17 -25.20 2.91 8.06
N ALA A 18 -25.29 2.36 6.84
CA ALA A 18 -24.13 2.29 5.98
C ALA A 18 -23.54 3.70 5.91
N GLN A 19 -22.23 3.82 6.07
CA GLN A 19 -21.60 5.11 5.81
C GLN A 19 -21.71 5.37 4.31
N ASP A 20 -21.96 6.62 3.93
CA ASP A 20 -21.95 7.00 2.52
C ASP A 20 -20.54 7.37 2.04
N GLN A 21 -19.54 7.33 2.92
CA GLN A 21 -18.14 7.60 2.60
C GLN A 21 -17.22 6.51 3.13
N ILE A 22 -16.10 6.32 2.44
CA ILE A 22 -14.96 5.53 2.92
C ILE A 22 -13.65 6.15 2.46
N SER A 23 -12.65 6.09 3.33
CA SER A 23 -11.28 6.55 3.07
C SER A 23 -10.32 5.37 2.93
N LEU A 24 -9.62 5.30 1.80
CA LEU A 24 -8.58 4.32 1.53
C LEU A 24 -7.23 5.03 1.47
N LEU A 25 -6.26 4.57 2.24
CA LEU A 25 -4.93 5.16 2.31
C LEU A 25 -3.90 4.18 1.75
N PHE A 26 -3.22 4.58 0.68
CA PHE A 26 -2.16 3.81 0.04
C PHE A 26 -0.81 4.42 0.38
N VAL A 27 0.14 3.57 0.73
CA VAL A 27 1.54 3.97 0.95
C VAL A 27 2.49 3.19 0.05
N GLY A 28 3.68 3.75 -0.13
CA GLY A 28 4.76 3.14 -0.91
C GLY A 28 5.43 1.94 -0.24
N ASP A 29 6.69 1.71 -0.63
CA ASP A 29 7.39 0.47 -0.32
C ASP A 29 7.82 0.40 1.16
N LEU A 30 7.39 -0.66 1.85
CA LEU A 30 7.77 -0.98 3.23
C LEU A 30 9.04 -1.84 3.21
N MET A 31 10.20 -1.19 3.12
CA MET A 31 11.50 -1.86 2.98
C MET A 31 12.20 -2.09 4.33
N GLN A 32 13.05 -3.12 4.40
CA GLN A 32 13.84 -3.45 5.59
C GLN A 32 15.29 -3.79 5.22
N HIS A 33 16.11 -2.76 5.01
CA HIS A 33 17.53 -2.91 4.71
C HIS A 33 18.36 -3.30 5.94
N GLN A 34 19.60 -3.75 5.72
CA GLN A 34 20.47 -4.23 6.80
C GLN A 34 20.67 -3.19 7.92
N ALA A 35 20.88 -1.91 7.55
CA ALA A 35 21.02 -0.84 8.52
C ALA A 35 19.75 -0.62 9.38
N GLN A 36 18.56 -0.84 8.81
CA GLN A 36 17.31 -0.79 9.59
C GLN A 36 17.24 -1.96 10.58
N ILE A 37 17.68 -3.16 10.18
CA ILE A 37 17.72 -4.35 11.05
C ILE A 37 18.68 -4.12 12.22
N ASP A 38 19.86 -3.56 11.93
CA ASP A 38 20.88 -3.31 12.93
C ASP A 38 20.48 -2.18 13.89
N ALA A 39 19.86 -1.11 13.38
CA ALA A 39 19.34 -0.02 14.19
C ALA A 39 18.21 -0.47 15.14
N ALA A 40 17.33 -1.36 14.68
CA ALA A 40 16.22 -1.88 15.48
C ALA A 40 16.66 -2.89 16.55
N ARG A 41 17.87 -3.44 16.50
CA ARG A 41 18.32 -4.49 17.42
C ARG A 41 18.25 -4.03 18.89
N GLN A 42 17.65 -4.84 19.74
CA GLN A 42 17.53 -4.59 21.18
C GLN A 42 17.63 -5.92 21.95
N GLY A 43 18.79 -6.16 22.58
CA GLY A 43 19.09 -7.46 23.17
C GLY A 43 19.03 -8.56 22.11
N ASP A 44 18.25 -9.60 22.39
CA ASP A 44 18.04 -10.75 21.48
C ASP A 44 16.91 -10.54 20.45
N GLY A 45 16.21 -9.39 20.51
CA GLY A 45 15.06 -9.06 19.65
C GLY A 45 15.24 -7.75 18.88
N TYR A 46 14.14 -7.26 18.32
CA TYR A 46 14.10 -6.06 17.50
C TYR A 46 12.95 -5.13 17.92
N ASN A 47 13.17 -3.82 17.84
CA ASN A 47 12.19 -2.80 18.20
C ASN A 47 12.09 -1.75 17.09
N TYR A 48 10.88 -1.59 16.55
CA TYR A 48 10.55 -0.70 15.44
C TYR A 48 9.55 0.41 15.83
N ASN A 49 9.30 0.60 17.14
CA ASN A 49 8.23 1.50 17.61
C ASN A 49 8.39 2.94 17.13
N ASP A 50 9.64 3.41 17.00
CA ASP A 50 9.94 4.77 16.54
C ASP A 50 9.67 4.97 15.04
N CYS A 51 9.73 3.90 14.24
CA CYS A 51 9.70 3.99 12.78
C CYS A 51 8.43 4.65 12.25
N PHE A 52 7.27 4.31 12.81
CA PHE A 52 5.97 4.80 12.34
C PHE A 52 5.35 5.85 13.28
N ARG A 53 6.04 6.25 14.35
CA ARG A 53 5.45 7.05 15.44
C ARG A 53 4.73 8.31 14.96
N HIS A 54 5.33 9.04 14.02
CA HIS A 54 4.81 10.33 13.55
C HIS A 54 3.77 10.22 12.43
N VAL A 55 3.58 9.03 11.86
CA VAL A 55 2.60 8.76 10.81
C VAL A 55 1.48 7.82 11.26
N LYS A 56 1.64 7.18 12.42
CA LYS A 56 0.71 6.18 12.97
C LYS A 56 -0.72 6.68 13.05
N LYS A 57 -0.93 7.91 13.54
CA LYS A 57 -2.26 8.50 13.64
C LYS A 57 -2.95 8.53 12.27
N GLU A 58 -2.26 9.10 11.28
CA GLU A 58 -2.75 9.24 9.91
C GLU A 58 -3.08 7.90 9.25
N ILE A 59 -2.25 6.87 9.48
CA ILE A 59 -2.50 5.50 9.01
C ILE A 59 -3.75 4.93 9.67
N SER A 60 -3.83 5.01 11.00
CA SER A 60 -4.90 4.40 11.80
C SER A 60 -6.27 5.08 11.69
N GLU A 61 -6.31 6.35 11.24
CA GLU A 61 -7.56 7.10 11.04
C GLU A 61 -8.21 6.79 9.68
N ALA A 62 -7.48 6.22 8.72
CA ALA A 62 -8.08 5.74 7.48
C ALA A 62 -8.99 4.53 7.75
N ASP A 63 -10.09 4.41 7.02
CA ASP A 63 -10.97 3.24 7.15
C ASP A 63 -10.28 1.96 6.68
N MET A 64 -9.35 2.09 5.73
CA MET A 64 -8.48 1.02 5.28
C MET A 64 -7.11 1.58 4.85
N ALA A 65 -6.04 1.08 5.48
CA ALA A 65 -4.66 1.38 5.09
C ALA A 65 -3.99 0.19 4.37
N ILE A 66 -3.38 0.48 3.21
CA ILE A 66 -2.79 -0.49 2.29
C ILE A 66 -1.32 -0.11 2.03
N GLY A 67 -0.41 -1.08 2.11
CA GLY A 67 1.01 -0.88 1.79
C GLY A 67 1.62 -2.02 0.97
N ASN A 68 2.72 -1.72 0.25
CA ASN A 68 3.51 -2.74 -0.45
C ASN A 68 4.57 -3.32 0.50
N LEU A 69 4.40 -4.60 0.89
CA LEU A 69 5.37 -5.31 1.73
C LEU A 69 6.46 -5.91 0.84
N GLU A 70 7.49 -5.12 0.55
CA GLU A 70 8.56 -5.49 -0.37
C GLU A 70 9.76 -6.13 0.33
N VAL A 71 9.44 -7.02 1.28
CA VAL A 71 10.40 -7.85 1.98
C VAL A 71 9.78 -9.21 2.27
N THR A 72 10.62 -10.24 2.35
CA THR A 72 10.20 -11.57 2.80
C THR A 72 10.37 -11.69 4.32
N LEU A 73 9.45 -12.38 5.01
CA LEU A 73 9.56 -12.75 6.43
C LEU A 73 10.07 -14.20 6.53
N GLY A 74 11.32 -14.42 6.09
CA GLY A 74 11.90 -15.76 5.95
C GLY A 74 12.40 -16.39 7.25
N GLY A 75 12.36 -15.67 8.37
CA GLY A 75 12.98 -16.08 9.63
C GLY A 75 14.49 -15.88 9.67
N LYS A 76 15.13 -16.34 10.76
CA LYS A 76 16.58 -16.21 10.95
C LYS A 76 17.36 -17.08 9.94
N PRO A 77 18.56 -16.66 9.48
CA PRO A 77 19.18 -15.37 9.78
C PRO A 77 18.49 -14.22 9.02
N TYR A 78 18.19 -13.14 9.74
CA TYR A 78 17.65 -11.93 9.14
C TYR A 78 18.70 -11.26 8.26
N ARG A 79 18.26 -10.71 7.13
CA ARG A 79 19.15 -10.15 6.12
C ARG A 79 18.46 -9.01 5.40
N GLY A 80 19.20 -7.92 5.17
CA GLY A 80 18.78 -6.89 4.22
C GLY A 80 19.01 -7.28 2.76
N TYR A 81 19.06 -6.27 1.90
CA TYR A 81 19.41 -6.38 0.48
C TYR A 81 20.72 -7.20 0.25
N PRO A 82 20.85 -7.99 -0.84
CA PRO A 82 19.95 -8.13 -1.99
C PRO A 82 18.85 -9.19 -1.85
N ALA A 83 18.81 -9.92 -0.74
CA ALA A 83 17.84 -10.98 -0.53
C ALA A 83 17.27 -10.88 0.89
N PHE A 84 16.14 -10.21 1.02
CA PHE A 84 15.54 -9.81 2.27
C PHE A 84 15.04 -11.02 3.09
N SER A 85 15.27 -10.94 4.41
CA SER A 85 14.53 -11.67 5.44
C SER A 85 14.36 -10.71 6.62
N ALA A 86 13.20 -10.06 6.70
CA ALA A 86 12.92 -9.09 7.75
C ALA A 86 12.65 -9.79 9.09
N PRO A 87 13.00 -9.15 10.23
CA PRO A 87 12.55 -9.58 11.54
C PRO A 87 11.02 -9.56 11.68
N ASP A 88 10.46 -10.53 12.40
CA ASP A 88 9.02 -10.63 12.63
C ASP A 88 8.45 -9.37 13.30
N GLU A 89 9.22 -8.75 14.19
CA GLU A 89 8.85 -7.51 14.89
C GLU A 89 8.65 -6.32 13.95
N TYR A 90 9.21 -6.35 12.74
CA TYR A 90 8.93 -5.34 11.71
C TYR A 90 7.46 -5.42 11.27
N LEU A 91 6.97 -6.64 11.03
CA LEU A 91 5.56 -6.86 10.68
C LEU A 91 4.62 -6.52 11.84
N HIS A 92 5.03 -6.78 13.09
CA HIS A 92 4.28 -6.33 14.27
C HIS A 92 4.15 -4.81 14.30
N ALA A 93 5.23 -4.06 14.08
CA ALA A 93 5.17 -2.60 14.05
C ALA A 93 4.33 -2.06 12.90
N ILE A 94 4.34 -2.71 11.72
CA ILE A 94 3.43 -2.39 10.61
C ILE A 94 1.97 -2.60 11.05
N LYS A 95 1.65 -3.72 11.71
CA LYS A 95 0.31 -3.96 12.23
C LYS A 95 -0.11 -2.91 13.27
N GLU A 96 0.77 -2.60 14.20
CA GLU A 96 0.52 -1.60 15.25
C GLU A 96 0.42 -0.17 14.72
N ALA A 97 1.00 0.13 13.55
CA ALA A 97 0.84 1.40 12.87
C ALA A 97 -0.58 1.56 12.28
N GLY A 98 -1.31 0.47 12.06
CA GLY A 98 -2.70 0.48 11.60
C GLY A 98 -2.93 -0.08 10.21
N PHE A 99 -1.96 -0.75 9.59
CA PHE A 99 -2.17 -1.33 8.25
C PHE A 99 -3.16 -2.50 8.28
N ASP A 100 -4.13 -2.46 7.36
CA ASP A 100 -5.18 -3.46 7.19
C ASP A 100 -4.83 -4.48 6.10
N VAL A 101 -4.14 -4.03 5.06
CA VAL A 101 -3.78 -4.83 3.87
C VAL A 101 -2.33 -4.66 3.51
N LEU A 102 -1.65 -5.77 3.22
CA LEU A 102 -0.30 -5.77 2.66
C LEU A 102 -0.27 -6.46 1.29
N LEU A 103 0.28 -5.78 0.30
CA LEU A 103 0.48 -6.28 -1.05
C LEU A 103 1.81 -7.03 -1.11
N THR A 104 1.81 -8.22 -1.70
CA THR A 104 2.95 -9.16 -1.63
C THR A 104 3.47 -9.58 -3.01
N ALA A 105 2.77 -9.28 -4.12
CA ALA A 105 3.34 -9.44 -5.45
C ALA A 105 4.28 -8.26 -5.73
N ASN A 106 5.56 -8.49 -5.49
CA ASN A 106 6.67 -7.61 -5.84
C ASN A 106 7.90 -8.45 -6.21
N ASN A 107 8.97 -7.79 -6.66
CA ASN A 107 10.19 -8.47 -7.09
C ASN A 107 10.93 -9.22 -5.96
N HIS A 108 10.71 -8.85 -4.70
CA HIS A 108 11.35 -9.42 -3.52
C HIS A 108 10.57 -10.53 -2.81
N CYS A 109 9.39 -10.90 -3.32
CA CYS A 109 8.52 -11.89 -2.69
C CYS A 109 9.09 -13.34 -2.68
N LEU A 110 10.15 -13.60 -3.44
CA LEU A 110 10.83 -14.89 -3.54
C LEU A 110 12.25 -14.88 -2.97
N ASP A 111 12.68 -13.85 -2.24
CA ASP A 111 14.07 -13.70 -1.75
C ASP A 111 14.55 -14.83 -0.82
N LYS A 112 13.62 -15.63 -0.28
CA LYS A 112 13.89 -16.84 0.50
C LYS A 112 13.20 -18.09 -0.09
N GLY A 113 12.93 -18.05 -1.40
CA GLY A 113 12.29 -19.11 -2.17
C GLY A 113 10.92 -19.51 -1.61
N LYS A 114 10.53 -20.76 -1.88
CA LYS A 114 9.29 -21.37 -1.39
C LYS A 114 9.03 -21.17 0.09
N LEU A 115 9.98 -21.56 0.95
CA LEU A 115 9.80 -21.48 2.40
C LEU A 115 9.66 -20.03 2.88
N GLY A 116 10.35 -19.09 2.22
CA GLY A 116 10.20 -17.66 2.46
C GLY A 116 8.81 -17.12 2.17
N LEU A 117 8.31 -17.41 0.98
CA LEU A 117 6.97 -17.01 0.54
C LEU A 117 5.90 -17.60 1.45
N GLU A 118 5.96 -18.92 1.70
CA GLU A 118 4.98 -19.62 2.54
C GLU A 118 5.01 -19.10 3.99
N ARG A 119 6.21 -18.83 4.53
CA ARG A 119 6.35 -18.25 5.86
C ARG A 119 5.82 -16.82 5.93
N THR A 120 6.04 -16.02 4.89
CA THR A 120 5.51 -14.65 4.83
C THR A 120 3.98 -14.66 4.87
N ILE A 121 3.35 -15.53 4.09
CA ILE A 121 1.89 -15.75 4.12
C ILE A 121 1.45 -16.20 5.52
N LEU A 122 2.15 -17.16 6.13
CA LEU A 122 1.83 -17.66 7.48
C LEU A 122 1.86 -16.54 8.53
N MET A 123 2.86 -15.66 8.48
CA MET A 123 2.99 -14.53 9.39
C MET A 123 1.84 -13.53 9.22
N LEU A 124 1.50 -13.16 7.97
CA LEU A 124 0.37 -12.29 7.66
C LEU A 124 -0.96 -12.88 8.16
N ASP A 125 -1.21 -14.18 7.89
CA ASP A 125 -2.39 -14.90 8.34
C ASP A 125 -2.48 -14.93 9.88
N SER A 126 -1.35 -15.17 10.57
CA SER A 126 -1.29 -15.23 12.05
C SER A 126 -1.66 -13.90 12.72
N LEU A 127 -1.34 -12.78 12.06
CA LEU A 127 -1.65 -11.43 12.52
C LEU A 127 -2.98 -10.91 11.98
N LYS A 128 -3.69 -11.73 11.20
CA LYS A 128 -4.94 -11.38 10.52
C LYS A 128 -4.80 -10.10 9.69
N ILE A 129 -3.69 -9.97 8.97
CA ILE A 129 -3.47 -8.92 7.99
C ILE A 129 -3.94 -9.47 6.64
N ASN A 130 -4.86 -8.76 5.98
CA ASN A 130 -5.27 -9.17 4.64
C ASN A 130 -4.10 -9.02 3.67
N HIS A 131 -3.97 -9.93 2.72
CA HIS A 131 -2.91 -9.85 1.73
C HIS A 131 -3.37 -10.30 0.35
N ALA A 132 -2.69 -9.77 -0.67
CA ALA A 132 -2.92 -10.11 -2.05
C ALA A 132 -1.61 -10.12 -2.82
N GLY A 133 -1.48 -11.07 -3.74
CA GLY A 133 -0.36 -11.13 -4.69
C GLY A 133 0.43 -12.44 -4.67
N THR A 134 0.50 -13.12 -3.52
CA THR A 134 1.17 -14.42 -3.37
C THR A 134 0.30 -15.44 -2.63
N TYR A 135 0.41 -16.71 -3.01
CA TYR A 135 -0.41 -17.80 -2.47
C TYR A 135 0.40 -19.10 -2.37
N ARG A 136 0.08 -19.96 -1.38
CA ARG A 136 0.77 -21.25 -1.20
C ARG A 136 0.47 -22.22 -2.32
N ASN A 137 -0.73 -22.14 -2.91
CA ASN A 137 -1.19 -22.99 -3.99
C ASN A 137 -2.30 -22.33 -4.85
N PRO A 138 -2.63 -22.89 -6.04
CA PRO A 138 -3.67 -22.35 -6.90
C PRO A 138 -5.07 -22.37 -6.27
N GLU A 139 -5.38 -23.35 -5.42
CA GLU A 139 -6.68 -23.45 -4.75
C GLU A 139 -6.89 -22.29 -3.76
N GLU A 140 -5.85 -21.96 -2.99
CA GLU A 140 -5.83 -20.82 -2.09
C GLU A 140 -5.99 -19.51 -2.88
N ARG A 141 -5.25 -19.34 -3.98
CA ARG A 141 -5.41 -18.19 -4.88
C ARG A 141 -6.85 -18.08 -5.36
N HIS A 142 -7.43 -19.16 -5.88
CA HIS A 142 -8.79 -19.14 -6.42
C HIS A 142 -9.83 -18.76 -5.36
N LYS A 143 -9.65 -19.23 -4.12
CA LYS A 143 -10.55 -18.91 -3.00
C LYS A 143 -10.43 -17.45 -2.56
N ASN A 144 -9.20 -16.94 -2.48
CA ASN A 144 -8.89 -15.67 -1.81
C ASN A 144 -8.65 -14.49 -2.78
N TYR A 145 -8.56 -14.74 -4.10
CA TYR A 145 -8.28 -13.71 -5.11
C TYR A 145 -9.37 -13.67 -6.21
N PRO A 146 -9.76 -12.50 -6.73
CA PRO A 146 -9.45 -11.14 -6.26
C PRO A 146 -9.77 -10.90 -4.78
N LEU A 147 -8.91 -10.13 -4.09
CA LEU A 147 -9.07 -9.85 -2.67
C LEU A 147 -10.27 -8.90 -2.49
N LEU A 148 -11.36 -9.41 -1.94
CA LEU A 148 -12.54 -8.63 -1.59
C LEU A 148 -12.52 -8.34 -0.09
N ILE A 149 -12.65 -7.07 0.28
CA ILE A 149 -12.80 -6.64 1.67
C ILE A 149 -14.10 -5.84 1.79
N GLU A 150 -14.88 -6.15 2.81
CA GLU A 150 -16.08 -5.39 3.16
C GLU A 150 -15.79 -4.51 4.39
N LYS A 151 -15.91 -3.18 4.23
CA LYS A 151 -15.63 -2.20 5.29
C LYS A 151 -16.65 -1.07 5.21
N ASN A 152 -17.27 -0.71 6.34
CA ASN A 152 -18.29 0.34 6.44
C ASN A 152 -19.45 0.20 5.41
N GLY A 153 -19.74 -1.03 4.98
CA GLY A 153 -20.75 -1.32 3.95
C GLY A 153 -20.28 -1.10 2.51
N PHE A 154 -19.00 -0.81 2.27
CA PHE A 154 -18.36 -0.80 0.96
C PHE A 154 -17.68 -2.14 0.68
N ARG A 155 -17.73 -2.58 -0.58
CA ARG A 155 -17.14 -3.81 -1.10
C ARG A 155 -15.96 -3.45 -2.00
N ILE A 156 -14.75 -3.52 -1.46
CA ILE A 156 -13.52 -3.07 -2.11
C ILE A 156 -12.78 -4.29 -2.64
N VAL A 157 -12.46 -4.30 -3.93
CA VAL A 157 -11.60 -5.32 -4.53
C VAL A 157 -10.22 -4.75 -4.81
N LEU A 158 -9.19 -5.45 -4.32
CA LEU A 158 -7.80 -5.19 -4.62
C LEU A 158 -7.25 -6.28 -5.52
N LEU A 159 -6.59 -5.86 -6.60
CA LEU A 159 -5.79 -6.71 -7.47
C LEU A 159 -4.32 -6.36 -7.26
N ASN A 160 -3.42 -7.34 -7.19
CA ASN A 160 -1.99 -7.07 -7.04
C ASN A 160 -1.15 -7.95 -7.96
N TYR A 161 -0.25 -7.32 -8.73
CA TYR A 161 0.63 -7.98 -9.69
C TYR A 161 2.03 -7.39 -9.69
N THR A 162 3.03 -8.22 -10.00
CA THR A 162 4.44 -7.81 -10.19
C THR A 162 4.94 -8.05 -11.61
N TYR A 163 5.82 -7.17 -12.09
CA TYR A 163 6.52 -7.33 -13.36
C TYR A 163 7.47 -8.55 -13.35
N GLY A 164 7.97 -8.95 -12.18
CA GLY A 164 8.98 -10.00 -12.05
C GLY A 164 9.36 -10.30 -10.61
N THR A 165 10.35 -11.18 -10.43
CA THR A 165 10.84 -11.69 -9.13
C THR A 165 12.36 -11.79 -9.09
N ASN A 166 13.06 -10.76 -9.60
CA ASN A 166 14.53 -10.68 -9.62
C ASN A 166 15.24 -11.91 -10.23
N GLY A 167 14.62 -12.52 -11.25
CA GLY A 167 15.14 -13.73 -11.91
C GLY A 167 14.87 -15.05 -11.17
N LEU A 168 14.30 -14.99 -9.96
CA LEU A 168 13.87 -16.17 -9.22
C LEU A 168 12.57 -16.72 -9.79
N LYS A 169 12.45 -18.04 -9.86
CA LYS A 169 11.24 -18.72 -10.35
C LYS A 169 10.36 -19.11 -9.16
N THR A 170 9.05 -19.02 -9.35
CA THR A 170 8.10 -19.53 -8.38
C THR A 170 8.14 -21.07 -8.39
N ASP A 171 8.33 -21.68 -7.22
CA ASP A 171 8.31 -23.14 -7.06
C ASP A 171 6.89 -23.65 -6.86
N ALA A 172 6.50 -24.68 -7.63
CA ALA A 172 5.20 -25.30 -7.43
C ALA A 172 5.05 -25.91 -6.01
N PRO A 173 3.86 -25.81 -5.38
CA PRO A 173 2.61 -25.27 -5.93
C PRO A 173 2.43 -23.76 -5.74
N ASN A 174 3.41 -23.02 -5.21
CA ASN A 174 3.22 -21.60 -4.90
C ASN A 174 2.83 -20.79 -6.13
N VAL A 175 2.11 -19.69 -5.90
CA VAL A 175 1.66 -18.80 -6.95
C VAL A 175 2.06 -17.36 -6.63
N VAL A 176 2.68 -16.70 -7.59
CA VAL A 176 2.91 -15.25 -7.60
C VAL A 176 2.07 -14.67 -8.74
N ASN A 177 1.34 -13.60 -8.46
CA ASN A 177 0.57 -12.88 -9.47
C ASN A 177 1.52 -12.03 -10.33
N TYR A 178 1.92 -12.54 -11.49
CA TYR A 178 2.68 -11.77 -12.47
C TYR A 178 1.78 -10.91 -13.35
N ILE A 179 2.32 -9.79 -13.86
CA ILE A 179 1.64 -8.98 -14.87
C ILE A 179 1.46 -9.81 -16.15
N ASN A 180 0.24 -10.27 -16.37
CA ASN A 180 -0.18 -11.00 -17.56
C ASN A 180 -1.59 -10.52 -17.95
N ARG A 181 -1.74 -9.87 -19.09
CA ARG A 181 -3.02 -9.23 -19.49
C ARG A 181 -4.18 -10.22 -19.59
N GLU A 182 -3.95 -11.46 -20.01
CA GLU A 182 -5.01 -12.46 -20.10
C GLU A 182 -5.51 -12.87 -18.71
N GLN A 183 -4.58 -13.12 -17.78
CA GLN A 183 -4.92 -13.46 -16.41
C GLN A 183 -5.58 -12.28 -15.69
N ILE A 184 -5.02 -11.08 -15.83
CA ILE A 184 -5.59 -9.85 -15.27
C ILE A 184 -7.03 -9.65 -15.75
N LYS A 185 -7.30 -9.86 -17.05
CA LYS A 185 -8.65 -9.73 -17.60
C LYS A 185 -9.62 -10.73 -16.97
N LYS A 186 -9.20 -11.98 -16.74
CA LYS A 186 -10.02 -12.99 -16.04
C LYS A 186 -10.28 -12.57 -14.59
N ASP A 187 -9.24 -12.12 -13.89
CA ASP A 187 -9.34 -11.68 -12.50
C ASP A 187 -10.26 -10.44 -12.37
N ILE A 188 -10.26 -9.50 -13.34
CA ILE A 188 -11.22 -8.37 -13.37
C ILE A 188 -12.66 -8.86 -13.58
N LEU A 189 -12.89 -9.88 -14.41
CA LEU A 189 -14.23 -10.47 -14.57
C LEU A 189 -14.70 -11.14 -13.27
N ASP A 190 -13.81 -11.86 -12.58
CA ASP A 190 -14.13 -12.47 -11.29
C ASP A 190 -14.36 -11.41 -10.19
N ALA A 191 -13.60 -10.31 -10.22
CA ALA A 191 -13.82 -9.16 -9.36
C ALA A 191 -15.23 -8.60 -9.55
N ARG A 192 -15.67 -8.37 -10.79
CA ARG A 192 -17.02 -7.87 -11.10
C ARG A 192 -18.13 -8.80 -10.62
N ARG A 193 -17.94 -10.12 -10.72
CA ARG A 193 -18.90 -11.11 -10.21
C ARG A 193 -19.07 -11.04 -8.70
N LYS A 194 -18.08 -10.52 -7.99
CA LYS A 194 -18.18 -10.22 -6.56
C LYS A 194 -19.00 -8.96 -6.28
N LEU A 195 -19.56 -8.26 -7.28
CA LEU A 195 -20.36 -7.02 -7.16
C LEU A 195 -19.70 -5.95 -6.25
N PRO A 196 -18.48 -5.50 -6.58
CA PRO A 196 -17.75 -4.53 -5.78
C PRO A 196 -18.27 -3.11 -6.00
N ASP A 197 -18.07 -2.26 -4.99
CA ASP A 197 -18.22 -0.81 -5.10
C ASP A 197 -17.03 -0.16 -5.82
N VAL A 198 -15.84 -0.77 -5.72
CA VAL A 198 -14.61 -0.29 -6.35
C VAL A 198 -13.64 -1.44 -6.62
N ILE A 199 -12.96 -1.42 -7.77
CA ILE A 199 -11.86 -2.32 -8.14
C ILE A 199 -10.59 -1.48 -8.28
N ILE A 200 -9.55 -1.79 -7.52
CA ILE A 200 -8.28 -1.08 -7.55
C ILE A 200 -7.17 -2.06 -7.95
N ALA A 201 -6.40 -1.69 -8.97
CA ALA A 201 -5.24 -2.47 -9.40
C ALA A 201 -3.95 -1.88 -8.80
N CYS A 202 -3.27 -2.68 -7.99
CA CYS A 202 -2.01 -2.34 -7.35
C CYS A 202 -0.85 -3.01 -8.10
N MET A 203 -0.02 -2.21 -8.75
CA MET A 203 0.93 -2.69 -9.75
C MET A 203 2.37 -2.43 -9.31
N HIS A 204 3.17 -3.49 -9.26
CA HIS A 204 4.59 -3.40 -8.98
C HIS A 204 5.35 -3.47 -10.31
N TRP A 205 5.82 -2.32 -10.82
CA TRP A 205 6.23 -2.15 -12.23
C TRP A 205 7.23 -1.01 -12.48
N GLY A 206 7.61 -0.80 -13.74
CA GLY A 206 8.47 0.32 -14.13
C GLY A 206 9.94 0.05 -13.87
N VAL A 207 10.74 1.12 -13.88
CA VAL A 207 12.20 1.05 -13.79
C VAL A 207 12.67 1.74 -12.51
N GLU A 208 13.50 1.03 -11.72
CA GLU A 208 14.07 1.58 -10.49
C GLU A 208 14.74 2.95 -10.73
N TYR A 209 14.45 3.88 -9.83
CA TYR A 209 15.01 5.24 -9.78
C TYR A 209 14.63 6.17 -10.93
N CYS A 210 13.75 5.76 -11.84
CA CYS A 210 13.21 6.62 -12.89
C CYS A 210 12.04 7.46 -12.36
N SER A 211 12.15 8.79 -12.42
CA SER A 211 11.11 9.71 -11.91
C SER A 211 9.87 9.82 -12.81
N PHE A 212 9.86 9.19 -13.98
CA PHE A 212 8.73 9.16 -14.89
C PHE A 212 8.45 7.71 -15.31
N PRO A 213 7.17 7.33 -15.47
CA PRO A 213 6.80 6.02 -16.00
C PRO A 213 7.26 5.89 -17.46
N GLU A 214 7.62 4.68 -17.87
CA GLU A 214 7.79 4.37 -19.28
C GLU A 214 6.42 4.31 -19.96
N ARG A 215 6.45 4.39 -21.30
CA ARG A 215 5.24 4.28 -22.12
C ARG A 215 4.44 3.01 -21.83
N SER A 216 5.11 1.90 -21.51
CA SER A 216 4.48 0.62 -21.16
C SER A 216 3.61 0.71 -19.92
N GLU A 217 4.02 1.43 -18.89
CA GLU A 217 3.23 1.60 -17.66
C GLU A 217 2.02 2.49 -17.92
N CYS A 218 2.20 3.58 -18.67
CA CYS A 218 1.08 4.44 -19.11
C CYS A 218 0.04 3.66 -19.93
N GLU A 219 0.49 2.85 -20.89
CA GLU A 219 -0.40 2.02 -21.71
C GLU A 219 -1.10 0.93 -20.89
N LEU A 220 -0.41 0.31 -19.93
CA LEU A 220 -1.00 -0.70 -19.05
C LEU A 220 -2.02 -0.09 -18.08
N ALA A 221 -1.74 1.08 -17.50
CA ALA A 221 -2.66 1.79 -16.62
C ALA A 221 -3.96 2.17 -17.34
N ASN A 222 -3.84 2.74 -18.55
CA ASN A 222 -5.00 3.05 -19.38
C ASN A 222 -5.78 1.80 -19.77
N TRP A 223 -5.09 0.73 -20.17
CA TRP A 223 -5.73 -0.54 -20.49
C TRP A 223 -6.49 -1.14 -19.29
N LEU A 224 -5.97 -1.04 -18.06
CA LEU A 224 -6.66 -1.48 -16.85
C LEU A 224 -7.98 -0.72 -16.64
N ILE A 225 -7.96 0.61 -16.80
CA ILE A 225 -9.17 1.45 -16.72
C ILE A 225 -10.16 1.07 -17.81
N GLU A 226 -9.71 0.86 -19.05
CA GLU A 226 -10.57 0.39 -20.15
C GLU A 226 -11.18 -1.00 -19.88
N GLN A 227 -10.45 -1.88 -19.19
CA GLN A 227 -11.00 -3.16 -18.72
C GLN A 227 -11.96 -3.00 -17.54
N GLY A 228 -12.10 -1.81 -16.98
CA GLY A 228 -13.01 -1.39 -15.90
C GLY A 228 -12.48 -1.62 -14.49
N VAL A 229 -11.18 -1.45 -14.30
CA VAL A 229 -10.60 -1.08 -13.01
C VAL A 229 -10.92 0.39 -12.74
N ASP A 230 -11.29 0.74 -11.50
CA ASP A 230 -11.63 2.10 -11.13
C ASP A 230 -10.40 2.96 -10.87
N HIS A 231 -9.39 2.43 -10.16
CA HIS A 231 -8.17 3.15 -9.80
C HIS A 231 -6.93 2.26 -9.92
N VAL A 232 -5.78 2.88 -10.21
CA VAL A 232 -4.50 2.19 -10.39
C VAL A 232 -3.45 2.81 -9.47
N ILE A 233 -2.79 1.98 -8.66
CA ILE A 233 -1.77 2.41 -7.69
C ILE A 233 -0.48 1.64 -7.94
N GLY A 234 0.59 2.36 -8.25
CA GLY A 234 1.90 1.80 -8.61
C GLY A 234 2.93 1.86 -7.48
N SER A 235 3.88 0.94 -7.54
CA SER A 235 5.05 0.77 -6.66
C SER A 235 6.23 0.22 -7.47
N HIS A 236 7.41 0.04 -6.86
CA HIS A 236 8.69 -0.47 -7.41
C HIS A 236 9.77 0.56 -7.77
N PRO A 237 9.50 1.69 -8.45
CA PRO A 237 10.58 2.60 -8.85
C PRO A 237 11.39 3.18 -7.68
N HIS A 238 10.94 3.02 -6.43
CA HIS A 238 11.55 3.55 -5.20
C HIS A 238 11.71 5.07 -5.17
N VAL A 239 11.13 5.75 -6.15
CA VAL A 239 11.03 7.21 -6.26
C VAL A 239 9.58 7.55 -6.59
N LEU A 240 9.15 8.75 -6.22
CA LEU A 240 7.86 9.26 -6.65
C LEU A 240 7.83 9.37 -8.18
N GLN A 241 6.69 9.01 -8.75
CA GLN A 241 6.33 9.30 -10.13
C GLN A 241 5.02 10.09 -10.15
N PRO A 242 4.67 10.74 -11.27
CA PRO A 242 3.45 11.52 -11.37
C PRO A 242 2.18 10.76 -10.98
N MET A 243 1.16 11.52 -10.62
CA MET A 243 -0.17 11.04 -10.29
C MET A 243 -1.21 11.85 -11.06
N GLU A 244 -2.26 11.20 -11.55
CA GLU A 244 -3.25 11.87 -12.39
C GLU A 244 -4.68 11.38 -12.13
N ILE A 245 -5.62 12.29 -12.32
CA ILE A 245 -7.05 11.98 -12.43
C ILE A 245 -7.43 11.93 -13.90
N VAL A 246 -7.66 10.73 -14.41
CA VAL A 246 -8.19 10.48 -15.75
C VAL A 246 -9.71 10.54 -15.69
N LYS A 247 -10.31 11.33 -16.58
CA LYS A 247 -11.77 11.42 -16.71
C LYS A 247 -12.26 10.44 -17.76
N ASP A 248 -13.33 9.72 -17.45
CA ASP A 248 -14.03 8.93 -18.47
C ASP A 248 -14.69 9.91 -19.47
N PRO A 249 -14.48 9.75 -20.79
CA PRO A 249 -15.07 10.63 -21.79
C PRO A 249 -16.59 10.46 -21.96
N ARG A 250 -17.17 9.37 -21.43
CA ARG A 250 -18.58 8.96 -21.60
C ARG A 250 -19.37 9.04 -20.30
N THR A 251 -18.71 9.01 -19.16
CA THR A 251 -19.36 8.98 -17.84
C THR A 251 -18.76 10.04 -16.91
N PRO A 252 -19.44 10.45 -15.81
CA PRO A 252 -18.83 11.34 -14.83
C PRO A 252 -17.76 10.65 -13.97
N ALA A 253 -17.34 9.42 -14.32
CA ALA A 253 -16.32 8.70 -13.59
C ALA A 253 -14.96 9.39 -13.68
N ARG A 254 -14.21 9.29 -12.59
CA ARG A 254 -12.87 9.82 -12.44
C ARG A 254 -12.01 8.69 -11.89
N HIS A 255 -10.90 8.43 -12.54
CA HIS A 255 -9.97 7.36 -12.23
C HIS A 255 -8.66 7.95 -11.74
N VAL A 256 -8.19 7.49 -10.59
CA VAL A 256 -6.87 7.86 -10.08
C VAL A 256 -5.83 6.88 -10.64
N ILE A 257 -4.76 7.42 -11.20
CA ILE A 257 -3.55 6.68 -11.53
C ILE A 257 -2.41 7.28 -10.72
N VAL A 258 -1.77 6.46 -9.90
CA VAL A 258 -0.49 6.77 -9.26
C VAL A 258 0.55 5.84 -9.86
N TYR A 259 1.56 6.36 -10.55
CA TYR A 259 2.55 5.49 -11.20
C TYR A 259 3.57 4.90 -10.21
N SER A 260 3.93 5.65 -9.17
CA SER A 260 4.76 5.19 -8.06
C SER A 260 4.60 6.07 -6.84
N LEU A 261 4.40 5.44 -5.68
CA LEU A 261 4.36 6.10 -4.37
C LEU A 261 5.76 6.31 -3.75
N GLY A 262 6.82 5.78 -4.35
CA GLY A 262 8.17 5.80 -3.78
C GLY A 262 8.32 4.90 -2.54
N ASN A 263 9.38 5.12 -1.76
CA ASN A 263 9.59 4.37 -0.52
C ASN A 263 8.73 4.95 0.60
N PHE A 264 7.98 4.10 1.30
CA PHE A 264 7.35 4.54 2.55
C PHE A 264 8.37 4.57 3.68
N ILE A 265 9.18 3.52 3.84
CA ILE A 265 10.34 3.53 4.73
C ILE A 265 11.46 2.66 4.15
N SER A 266 12.68 3.20 4.06
CA SER A 266 13.84 2.47 3.52
C SER A 266 15.17 3.07 4.00
N ASN A 267 16.27 2.34 3.78
CA ASN A 267 17.63 2.90 3.92
C ASN A 267 18.23 3.31 2.56
N MET A 268 17.42 3.49 1.52
CA MET A 268 17.95 3.98 0.26
C MET A 268 18.39 5.44 0.42
N SER A 269 19.56 5.78 -0.10
CA SER A 269 20.17 7.11 0.05
C SER A 269 20.48 7.79 -1.28
N LYS A 270 20.10 7.17 -2.40
CA LYS A 270 20.16 7.82 -3.72
C LYS A 270 19.16 8.97 -3.73
N GLU A 271 19.46 10.01 -4.51
CA GLU A 271 18.57 11.16 -4.65
C GLU A 271 17.13 10.70 -4.99
N LYS A 272 16.12 11.27 -4.33
CA LYS A 272 14.68 10.99 -4.47
C LYS A 272 14.19 9.64 -3.90
N THR A 273 15.07 8.82 -3.32
CA THR A 273 14.70 7.51 -2.76
C THR A 273 14.46 7.52 -1.25
N ASP A 274 14.67 8.66 -0.61
CA ASP A 274 14.64 8.86 0.84
C ASP A 274 13.25 9.18 1.39
N GLY A 275 12.21 9.08 0.56
CA GLY A 275 10.82 9.30 0.95
C GLY A 275 9.84 8.85 -0.12
N GLY A 276 8.57 9.16 0.13
CA GLY A 276 7.45 8.73 -0.69
C GLY A 276 6.18 9.50 -0.35
N ALA A 277 5.05 8.98 -0.80
CA ALA A 277 3.75 9.59 -0.59
C ALA A 277 2.76 8.62 0.07
N MET A 278 1.86 9.21 0.85
CA MET A 278 0.62 8.61 1.33
C MET A 278 -0.52 9.17 0.50
N VAL A 279 -1.18 8.34 -0.32
CA VAL A 279 -2.30 8.77 -1.15
C VAL A 279 -3.61 8.34 -0.52
N ARG A 280 -4.50 9.30 -0.25
CA ARG A 280 -5.85 9.06 0.26
C ARG A 280 -6.86 9.16 -0.86
N LEU A 281 -7.61 8.09 -1.07
CA LEU A 281 -8.82 8.06 -1.88
C LEU A 281 -10.04 8.18 -0.98
N LYS A 282 -10.85 9.22 -1.18
CA LYS A 282 -12.16 9.34 -0.55
C LYS A 282 -13.21 8.92 -1.56
N LEU A 283 -13.91 7.83 -1.28
CA LEU A 283 -15.01 7.34 -2.09
C LEU A 283 -16.33 7.72 -1.42
N GLN A 284 -17.30 8.12 -2.24
CA GLN A 284 -18.65 8.48 -1.80
C GLN A 284 -19.66 7.66 -2.58
N ARG A 285 -20.62 7.08 -1.87
CA ARG A 285 -21.81 6.49 -2.46
C ARG A 285 -22.86 7.58 -2.66
N ILE A 286 -23.34 7.74 -3.90
CA ILE A 286 -24.43 8.64 -4.27
C ILE A 286 -25.44 7.82 -5.09
N PHE A 287 -26.67 7.69 -4.59
CA PHE A 287 -27.71 6.85 -5.21
C PHE A 287 -27.23 5.42 -5.54
N ARG A 288 -26.52 4.79 -4.58
CA ARG A 288 -25.91 3.44 -4.70
C ARG A 288 -24.78 3.30 -5.73
N ILE A 289 -24.35 4.39 -6.35
CA ILE A 289 -23.16 4.40 -7.21
C ILE A 289 -22.01 4.97 -6.41
N THR A 290 -20.94 4.19 -6.27
CA THR A 290 -19.71 4.65 -5.63
C THR A 290 -18.89 5.46 -6.63
N ARG A 291 -18.38 6.62 -6.18
CA ARG A 291 -17.59 7.55 -6.99
C ARG A 291 -16.41 8.07 -6.20
N LEU A 292 -15.34 8.42 -6.89
CA LEU A 292 -14.27 9.23 -6.32
C LEU A 292 -14.83 10.59 -5.92
N ALA A 293 -14.85 10.89 -4.61
CA ALA A 293 -15.18 12.20 -4.08
C ALA A 293 -13.94 13.10 -4.10
N ASP A 294 -12.83 12.59 -3.57
CA ASP A 294 -11.57 13.32 -3.49
C ASP A 294 -10.36 12.39 -3.57
N CYS A 295 -9.23 12.95 -4.00
CA CYS A 295 -7.93 12.30 -4.00
C CYS A 295 -6.88 13.30 -3.55
N GLU A 296 -6.19 12.96 -2.46
CA GLU A 296 -5.20 13.80 -1.81
C GLU A 296 -3.92 12.99 -1.61
N TYR A 297 -2.77 13.66 -1.52
CA TYR A 297 -1.52 13.00 -1.10
C TYR A 297 -0.80 13.79 -0.02
N ALA A 298 -0.03 13.11 0.83
CA ALA A 298 0.90 13.74 1.74
C ALA A 298 2.27 13.12 1.59
N LEU A 299 3.31 13.93 1.65
CA LEU A 299 4.68 13.45 1.52
C LEU A 299 5.24 13.03 2.87
N VAL A 300 6.01 11.95 2.85
CA VAL A 300 6.77 11.45 3.99
C VAL A 300 8.23 11.27 3.62
N TRP A 301 9.10 11.43 4.62
CA TRP A 301 10.55 11.33 4.45
C TRP A 301 11.17 10.50 5.58
N THR A 302 12.07 9.59 5.21
CA THR A 302 12.73 8.68 6.15
C THR A 302 14.00 9.31 6.72
N SER A 303 13.97 9.63 8.01
CA SER A 303 15.16 10.01 8.75
C SER A 303 15.98 8.78 9.12
N ARG A 304 17.28 8.82 8.78
CA ARG A 304 18.24 7.75 9.07
C ARG A 304 19.02 8.07 10.35
N PRO A 305 19.43 7.07 11.16
CA PRO A 305 20.27 7.28 12.34
C PRO A 305 21.51 8.15 12.11
N VAL A 306 22.15 8.01 10.94
CA VAL A 306 23.32 8.81 10.56
C VAL A 306 23.02 10.31 10.49
N LEU A 307 21.77 10.70 10.21
CA LEU A 307 21.30 12.09 10.15
C LEU A 307 20.74 12.53 11.50
N SER A 308 19.82 11.76 12.07
CA SER A 308 19.09 12.13 13.30
C SER A 308 19.94 12.05 14.56
N LYS A 309 21.03 11.26 14.54
CA LYS A 309 21.80 10.80 15.71
C LYS A 309 20.95 10.03 16.73
N LYS A 310 19.74 9.63 16.35
CA LYS A 310 18.87 8.77 17.15
C LYS A 310 19.15 7.31 16.82
N LYS A 311 18.66 6.40 17.68
CA LYS A 311 18.91 4.97 17.53
C LYS A 311 18.30 4.40 16.24
N ASN A 312 17.03 4.70 15.99
CA ASN A 312 16.26 4.07 14.93
C ASN A 312 15.99 5.01 13.75
N PHE A 313 15.48 4.43 12.66
CA PHE A 313 14.87 5.17 11.57
C PHE A 313 13.54 5.74 12.04
N GLU A 314 13.19 6.93 11.57
CA GLU A 314 11.91 7.56 11.83
C GLU A 314 11.31 8.07 10.52
N LEU A 315 10.04 7.76 10.30
CA LEU A 315 9.29 8.32 9.19
C LEU A 315 8.61 9.60 9.62
N TYR A 316 8.96 10.72 8.97
CA TYR A 316 8.37 12.02 9.24
C TYR A 316 7.40 12.42 8.14
N PRO A 317 6.22 12.98 8.48
CA PRO A 317 5.51 13.87 7.58
C PRO A 317 6.42 15.04 7.20
N VAL A 318 6.41 15.48 5.94
CA VAL A 318 7.30 16.58 5.51
C VAL A 318 7.03 17.91 6.20
N THR A 319 5.86 18.08 6.86
CA THR A 319 5.53 19.23 7.71
C THR A 319 6.53 19.44 8.85
N PHE A 320 7.30 18.40 9.21
CA PHE A 320 8.38 18.48 10.19
C PHE A 320 9.53 19.40 9.78
N ILE A 321 9.59 19.85 8.52
CA ILE A 321 10.48 20.94 8.08
C ILE A 321 10.30 22.22 8.92
N ASN A 322 9.11 22.41 9.50
CA ASN A 322 8.77 23.54 10.37
C ASN A 322 8.94 23.22 11.88
N LYS A 323 9.37 22.00 12.23
CA LYS A 323 9.58 21.54 13.61
C LYS A 323 11.07 21.46 13.93
N SER A 324 11.40 21.26 15.21
CA SER A 324 12.78 21.17 15.72
C SER A 324 13.46 19.82 15.41
N ILE A 325 13.58 19.46 14.12
CA ILE A 325 14.54 18.45 13.66
C ILE A 325 15.94 19.06 13.52
N ASN A 326 16.99 18.25 13.51
CA ASN A 326 18.35 18.81 13.47
C ASN A 326 18.72 19.33 12.06
N ASN A 327 19.77 20.14 11.96
CA ASN A 327 20.17 20.79 10.70
C ASN A 327 20.57 19.80 9.58
N GLU A 328 21.15 18.64 9.91
CA GLU A 328 21.50 17.61 8.92
C GLU A 328 20.22 16.99 8.32
N GLU A 329 19.26 16.61 9.16
CA GLU A 329 17.94 16.14 8.73
C GLU A 329 17.23 17.19 7.86
N LEU A 330 17.17 18.44 8.34
CA LEU A 330 16.50 19.54 7.67
C LEU A 330 17.06 19.78 6.26
N ASN A 331 18.38 19.76 6.10
CA ASN A 331 19.05 20.00 4.82
C ASN A 331 18.77 18.88 3.80
N VAL A 332 18.69 17.62 4.25
CA VAL A 332 18.37 16.49 3.38
C VAL A 332 16.89 16.52 2.99
N MET A 333 15.99 16.71 3.96
CA MET A 333 14.55 16.81 3.72
C MET A 333 14.20 17.95 2.74
N LYS A 334 14.86 19.12 2.85
CA LYS A 334 14.70 20.23 1.89
C LYS A 334 15.07 19.86 0.46
N ARG A 335 16.10 19.02 0.27
CA ARG A 335 16.48 18.54 -1.08
C ARG A 335 15.44 17.57 -1.63
N PHE A 336 14.95 16.64 -0.80
CA PHE A 336 13.87 15.74 -1.17
C PHE A 336 12.61 16.52 -1.59
N LEU A 337 12.19 17.50 -0.78
CA LEU A 337 11.04 18.35 -1.08
C LEU A 337 11.21 19.13 -2.38
N LYS A 338 12.34 19.82 -2.56
CA LYS A 338 12.61 20.56 -3.80
C LYS A 338 12.57 19.63 -5.03
N GLY A 339 13.10 18.40 -4.93
CA GLY A 339 13.03 17.42 -6.00
C GLY A 339 11.59 17.00 -6.31
N THR A 340 10.80 16.79 -5.27
CA THR A 340 9.41 16.33 -5.36
C THR A 340 8.45 17.41 -5.84
N GLU A 341 8.56 18.64 -5.35
CA GLU A 341 7.76 19.80 -5.80
C GLU A 341 7.98 20.07 -7.29
N ASN A 342 9.22 19.96 -7.78
CA ASN A 342 9.53 20.12 -9.20
C ASN A 342 8.90 19.02 -10.07
N LEU A 343 8.79 17.80 -9.54
CA LEU A 343 8.18 16.67 -10.22
C LEU A 343 6.65 16.77 -10.20
N LEU A 344 6.06 16.77 -9.00
CA LEU A 344 4.62 16.72 -8.82
C LEU A 344 3.95 18.04 -9.22
N GLY A 345 4.57 19.19 -8.95
CA GLY A 345 4.01 20.49 -9.35
C GLY A 345 3.88 20.68 -10.86
N LYS A 346 4.75 20.03 -11.66
CA LYS A 346 4.71 20.10 -13.13
C LYS A 346 3.88 18.99 -13.77
N SER A 347 3.73 17.87 -13.08
CA SER A 347 3.24 16.63 -13.70
C SER A 347 2.02 16.01 -13.01
N ASN A 348 1.66 16.41 -11.77
CA ASN A 348 0.44 15.93 -11.15
C ASN A 348 -0.81 16.57 -11.79
N GLY A 349 -1.71 15.71 -12.24
CA GLY A 349 -2.99 16.11 -12.80
C GLY A 349 -4.11 16.01 -11.77
N GLY A 350 -4.43 17.11 -11.09
CA GLY A 350 -5.68 17.22 -10.33
C GLY A 350 -5.73 16.56 -8.95
N ILE A 351 -4.59 16.13 -8.41
CA ILE A 351 -4.46 15.57 -7.04
C ILE A 351 -3.70 16.58 -6.19
N LYS A 352 -4.26 16.94 -5.03
CA LYS A 352 -3.71 17.99 -4.16
C LYS A 352 -2.89 17.41 -3.02
N GLU A 353 -1.85 18.12 -2.63
CA GLU A 353 -1.14 17.82 -1.39
C GLU A 353 -1.99 18.24 -0.19
N TYR A 354 -2.04 17.40 0.85
CA TYR A 354 -2.56 17.73 2.16
C TYR A 354 -1.44 17.57 3.20
N PHE A 355 -1.62 18.23 4.33
CA PHE A 355 -0.64 18.29 5.41
C PHE A 355 -1.26 17.77 6.70
N PHE A 356 -0.47 17.01 7.46
CA PHE A 356 -0.84 16.48 8.76
C PHE A 356 0.34 16.61 9.74
N GLU A 357 0.07 16.46 11.04
CA GLU A 357 1.03 16.75 12.11
C GLU A 357 1.31 15.61 13.08
#